data_AF-A0A820MBH3-F1
#
_entry.id   AF-A0A820MBH3-F1
#
_cell.length_a   1.000
_cell.length_b   1.000
_cell.length_c   1.000
_cell.angle_alpha   90.00
_cell.angle_beta   90.00
_cell.angle_gamma   90.00
#
_symmetry.space_group_name_H-M   'P 1'
#
loop_
_entity.id
_entity.type
_entity.pdbx_description
1 polymer ?
#
loop_
_entity_poly.entity_id
_entity_poly.type
_entity_poly.pdbx_seq_one_letter_code
_entity_poly.pdbx_strand_id
1 'polypeptide(L)'
;MGAGPFERQLSLLDPISDRVSTILVWERLTVLSREDKTTEFFRKVRSSITGGLWAVMGPSGSGKSTLLNTLACRLDMNTITQGEMRLNGAPYNNAELKRIAGYVIADD
;
A
#
# COMPACT_ATOMS: atom_id res chain seq x y z
N MET A 1 -15.56 -25.87 -5.75
CA MET A 1 -14.40 -24.97 -5.95
C MET A 1 -14.91 -23.56 -5.73
N GLY A 2 -14.53 -22.93 -4.63
CA GLY A 2 -14.98 -21.57 -4.30
C GLY A 2 -14.00 -20.56 -4.88
N ALA A 3 -14.53 -19.50 -5.48
CA ALA A 3 -13.78 -18.34 -5.92
C ALA A 3 -12.81 -17.88 -4.80
N GLY A 4 -11.52 -17.80 -5.13
CA GLY A 4 -10.50 -17.30 -4.21
C GLY A 4 -10.80 -15.84 -3.81
N PRO A 5 -10.14 -15.30 -2.77
CA PRO A 5 -10.34 -13.91 -2.33
C PRO A 5 -10.25 -12.89 -3.49
N PHE A 6 -9.46 -13.22 -4.50
CA PHE A 6 -9.21 -12.42 -5.70
C PHE A 6 -10.39 -12.39 -6.70
N GLU A 7 -11.11 -13.49 -6.88
CA GLU A 7 -12.24 -13.56 -7.82
C GLU A 7 -13.47 -12.79 -7.31
N ARG A 8 -13.57 -12.52 -6.00
CA ARG A 8 -14.62 -11.66 -5.44
C ARG A 8 -14.39 -10.16 -5.69
N GLN A 9 -13.23 -9.73 -6.18
CA GLN A 9 -12.94 -8.31 -6.45
C GLN A 9 -13.33 -7.85 -7.86
N LEU A 10 -13.62 -8.77 -8.80
CA LEU A 10 -14.03 -8.40 -10.16
C LEU A 10 -15.45 -7.82 -10.24
N SER A 11 -16.20 -7.79 -9.14
CA SER A 11 -17.50 -7.10 -9.07
C SER A 11 -17.39 -5.59 -8.74
N LEU A 12 -16.18 -5.01 -8.70
CA LEU A 12 -15.91 -3.60 -8.39
C LEU A 12 -15.98 -2.69 -9.63
N LEU A 13 -16.96 -2.90 -10.50
CA LEU A 13 -17.38 -1.85 -11.41
C LEU A 13 -18.11 -0.80 -10.56
N ASP A 14 -17.62 0.44 -10.57
CA ASP A 14 -18.35 1.56 -9.98
C ASP A 14 -19.67 1.71 -10.78
N PRO A 15 -20.87 1.53 -10.18
CA PRO A 15 -22.13 1.59 -10.92
C PRO A 15 -22.42 2.95 -11.58
N ILE A 16 -21.62 3.96 -11.24
CA ILE A 16 -21.76 5.36 -11.61
C ILE A 16 -20.71 5.76 -12.67
N SER A 17 -19.71 4.92 -12.96
CA SER A 17 -18.57 5.30 -13.81
C SER A 17 -18.07 4.13 -14.65
N ASP A 18 -17.95 4.33 -15.96
CA ASP A 18 -17.29 3.42 -16.93
C ASP A 18 -15.78 3.21 -16.67
N ARG A 19 -15.24 3.74 -15.56
CA ARG A 19 -13.82 3.62 -15.21
C ARG A 19 -13.59 2.44 -14.27
N VAL A 20 -12.65 1.58 -14.65
CA VAL A 20 -12.05 0.60 -13.73
C VAL A 20 -11.46 1.36 -12.56
N SER A 21 -11.98 1.14 -11.35
CA SER A 21 -11.43 1.75 -10.14
C SER A 21 -10.02 1.23 -9.90
N THR A 22 -9.07 2.13 -9.62
CA THR A 22 -7.71 1.71 -9.26
C THR A 22 -7.76 0.97 -7.93
N ILE A 23 -7.23 -0.26 -7.90
CA ILE A 23 -7.18 -1.08 -6.69
C ILE A 23 -5.73 -1.19 -6.23
N LEU A 24 -5.47 -0.76 -4.99
CA LEU A 24 -4.18 -0.93 -4.32
C LEU A 24 -4.33 -1.98 -3.22
N VAL A 25 -3.47 -3.00 -3.26
CA VAL A 25 -3.48 -4.12 -2.30
C VAL A 25 -2.09 -4.27 -1.69
N TRP A 26 -2.02 -4.52 -0.38
CA TRP A 26 -0.79 -4.94 0.29
C TRP A 26 -1.04 -6.12 1.22
N GLU A 27 -0.12 -7.08 1.19
CA GLU A 27 -0.24 -8.33 1.92
C GLU A 27 1.03 -8.63 2.70
N ARG A 28 0.84 -8.92 4.00
CA ARG A 28 1.91 -9.21 4.97
C ARG A 28 3.06 -8.19 4.97
N LEU A 29 2.75 -6.92 4.70
CA LEU A 29 3.73 -5.86 4.58
C LEU A 29 4.43 -5.63 5.93
N THR A 30 5.75 -5.66 5.91
CA THR A 30 6.62 -5.47 7.09
C THR A 30 7.77 -4.55 6.71
N VAL A 31 8.08 -3.59 7.57
CA VAL A 31 9.21 -2.66 7.38
C VAL A 31 10.11 -2.69 8.60
N LEU A 32 11.39 -2.95 8.36
CA LEU A 32 12.43 -3.10 9.36
C LEU A 32 13.55 -2.08 9.14
N SER A 33 14.27 -1.72 10.20
CA SER A 33 15.56 -1.04 10.06
C SER A 33 16.56 -1.96 9.34
N ARG A 34 17.33 -1.41 8.40
CA ARG A 34 18.40 -2.13 7.72
C ARG A 34 19.61 -2.37 8.61
N GLU A 35 19.86 -1.46 9.55
CA GLU A 35 21.03 -1.46 10.42
C GLU A 35 21.01 -2.67 11.35
N ASP A 36 19.92 -2.83 12.11
CA ASP A 36 19.80 -3.87 13.13
C ASP A 36 18.93 -5.07 12.69
N LYS A 37 18.16 -4.93 11.60
CA LYS A 37 17.19 -5.92 11.07
C LYS A 37 16.17 -6.43 12.10
N THR A 38 16.01 -5.74 13.22
CA THR A 38 15.19 -6.16 14.37
C THR A 38 14.20 -5.08 14.79
N THR A 39 14.53 -3.81 14.58
CA THR A 39 13.61 -2.70 14.80
C THR A 39 12.52 -2.71 13.74
N GLU A 40 11.28 -2.96 14.16
CA GLU A 40 10.10 -2.98 13.29
C GLU A 40 9.37 -1.65 13.33
N PHE A 41 9.14 -1.05 12.16
CA PHE A 41 8.25 0.12 12.05
C PHE A 41 6.78 -0.31 12.04
N PHE A 42 6.50 -1.45 11.41
CA PHE A 42 5.25 -2.20 11.50
C PHE A 42 5.45 -3.61 10.96
N ARG A 43 4.56 -4.55 11.33
CA ARG A 43 4.69 -5.96 10.99
C ARG A 43 3.40 -6.56 10.47
N LYS A 44 3.52 -7.30 9.36
CA LYS A 44 2.47 -8.13 8.73
C LYS A 44 1.14 -7.38 8.55
N VAL A 45 1.20 -6.10 8.20
CA VAL A 45 0.00 -5.30 7.91
C VAL A 45 -0.54 -5.72 6.54
N ARG A 46 -1.87 -5.83 6.42
CA ARG A 46 -2.56 -6.16 5.17
C ARG A 46 -3.82 -5.34 5.02
N SER A 47 -4.12 -4.90 3.80
CA SER A 47 -5.41 -4.33 3.42
C SER A 47 -5.48 -4.14 1.90
N SER A 48 -6.63 -3.64 1.45
CA SER A 48 -6.83 -3.16 0.08
C SER A 48 -7.69 -1.91 0.09
N ILE A 49 -7.42 -1.00 -0.84
CA ILE A 49 -8.24 0.19 -1.08
C ILE A 49 -8.60 0.29 -2.56
N THR A 50 -9.77 0.87 -2.82
CA THR A 50 -10.31 1.15 -4.16
C THR A 50 -10.55 2.65 -4.30
N GLY A 51 -11.11 3.09 -5.44
CA GLY A 51 -11.54 4.48 -5.62
C GLY A 51 -12.37 5.00 -4.43
N GLY A 52 -12.02 6.18 -3.94
CA GLY A 52 -12.65 6.80 -2.77
C GLY A 52 -11.66 7.54 -1.87
N LEU A 53 -12.16 8.04 -0.73
CA LEU A 53 -11.35 8.67 0.31
C LEU A 53 -11.12 7.69 1.45
N TRP A 54 -9.85 7.40 1.73
CA TRP A 54 -9.44 6.46 2.77
C TRP A 54 -8.59 7.18 3.82
N ALA A 55 -8.74 6.77 5.08
CA ALA A 55 -7.96 7.31 6.19
C ALA A 55 -7.15 6.21 6.87
N VAL A 56 -5.89 6.50 7.16
CA VAL A 56 -5.02 5.69 8.03
C VAL A 56 -4.92 6.40 9.37
N MET A 57 -5.38 5.75 10.43
CA MET A 57 -5.46 6.31 11.79
C MET A 57 -4.71 5.44 12.79
N GLY A 58 -4.23 6.05 13.87
CA GLY A 58 -3.46 5.36 14.90
C GLY A 58 -2.61 6.32 15.74
N PRO A 59 -2.09 5.86 16.90
CA PRO A 59 -1.29 6.69 17.81
C PRO A 59 0.01 7.19 17.16
N SER A 60 0.66 8.18 17.78
CA SER A 60 2.00 8.61 17.36
C SER A 60 2.98 7.44 17.41
N GLY A 61 3.89 7.35 16.44
CA GLY A 61 4.85 6.25 16.33
C GLY A 61 4.30 4.92 15.80
N SER A 62 3.01 4.80 15.48
CA SER A 62 2.41 3.53 15.00
C SER A 62 2.77 3.13 13.56
N GLY A 63 3.70 3.83 12.90
CA GLY A 63 4.13 3.53 11.54
C GLY A 63 3.23 4.03 10.40
N LYS A 64 2.30 4.97 10.65
CA LYS A 64 1.39 5.52 9.61
C LYS A 64 2.13 6.14 8.43
N SER A 65 3.03 7.10 8.72
CA SER A 65 3.84 7.76 7.69
C SER A 65 4.77 6.76 7.00
N THR A 66 5.30 5.78 7.74
CA THR A 66 6.08 4.69 7.17
C THR A 66 5.24 3.85 6.20
N LEU A 67 3.99 3.49 6.54
CA LEU A 67 3.08 2.75 5.67
C LEU A 67 2.82 3.54 4.38
N LEU A 68 2.50 4.82 4.48
CA LEU A 68 2.26 5.68 3.31
C LEU A 68 3.51 5.83 2.44
N ASN A 69 4.68 6.04 3.04
CA ASN A 69 5.97 6.06 2.33
C ASN A 69 6.26 4.72 1.63
N THR A 70 5.90 3.60 2.26
CA THR A 70 6.08 2.24 1.69
C THR A 70 5.20 2.06 0.46
N LEU A 71 3.90 2.36 0.58
CA LEU A 71 2.94 2.25 -0.51
C LEU A 71 3.30 3.20 -1.67
N ALA A 72 3.89 4.36 -1.38
CA ALA A 72 4.37 5.31 -2.38
C ALA A 72 5.72 4.91 -3.04
N CYS A 73 6.33 3.79 -2.63
CA CYS A 73 7.69 3.39 -3.02
C CYS A 73 8.74 4.48 -2.73
N ARG A 74 8.66 5.14 -1.57
CA ARG A 74 9.52 6.26 -1.14
C ARG A 74 10.23 6.01 0.19
N LEU A 75 10.37 4.75 0.61
CA LEU A 75 11.15 4.45 1.81
C LEU A 75 12.64 4.73 1.61
N ASP A 76 13.28 5.16 2.69
CA ASP A 76 14.72 5.42 2.74
C ASP A 76 15.54 4.14 2.57
N MET A 77 16.76 4.31 2.06
CA MET A 77 17.72 3.21 1.87
C MET A 77 18.05 2.45 3.16
N ASN A 78 17.83 3.06 4.32
CA ASN A 78 18.09 2.47 5.64
C ASN A 78 16.97 1.53 6.13
N THR A 79 16.04 1.15 5.26
CA THR A 79 14.96 0.22 5.60
C THR A 79 14.97 -1.04 4.73
N ILE A 80 14.32 -2.08 5.25
CA ILE A 80 14.05 -3.34 4.55
C ILE A 80 12.53 -3.53 4.51
N THR A 81 11.98 -3.65 3.31
CA THR A 81 10.56 -3.95 3.10
C THR A 81 10.39 -5.42 2.73
N GLN A 82 9.41 -6.08 3.35
CA GLN A 82 8.99 -7.45 3.04
C GLN A 82 7.47 -7.49 2.79
N GLY A 83 7.02 -8.46 2.02
CA GLY A 83 5.61 -8.64 1.66
C GLY A 83 5.32 -8.28 0.20
N GLU A 84 4.05 -8.11 -0.13
CA GLU A 84 3.60 -7.82 -1.49
C GLU A 84 2.81 -6.53 -1.53
N MET A 85 3.01 -5.74 -2.60
CA MET A 85 2.20 -4.59 -2.94
C MET A 85 1.80 -4.70 -4.41
N ARG A 86 0.53 -4.50 -4.72
CA ARG A 86 -0.01 -4.61 -6.08
C ARG A 86 -0.94 -3.44 -6.39
N LEU A 87 -0.82 -2.94 -7.61
CA LEU A 87 -1.69 -1.93 -8.19
C LEU A 87 -2.37 -2.56 -9.40
N ASN A 88 -3.71 -2.59 -9.39
CA ASN A 88 -4.51 -3.22 -10.44
C ASN A 88 -4.09 -4.68 -10.72
N GLY A 89 -3.74 -5.42 -9.66
CA GLY A 89 -3.34 -6.83 -9.73
C GLY A 89 -1.87 -7.09 -10.09
N ALA A 90 -1.10 -6.07 -10.50
CA ALA A 90 0.31 -6.19 -10.85
C ALA A 90 1.22 -5.57 -9.77
N PRO A 91 2.44 -6.10 -9.55
CA PRO A 91 3.44 -5.39 -8.76
C PRO A 91 3.76 -4.05 -9.42
N TYR A 92 4.11 -3.04 -8.61
CA TYR A 92 4.43 -1.71 -9.12
C TYR A 92 5.71 -1.17 -8.48
N ASN A 93 6.30 -0.18 -9.13
CA ASN A 93 7.48 0.54 -8.66
C ASN A 93 7.29 2.07 -8.65
N ASN A 94 8.32 2.78 -8.18
CA ASN A 94 8.31 4.24 -8.07
C ASN A 94 8.08 4.95 -9.42
N ALA A 95 8.61 4.42 -10.52
CA ALA A 95 8.47 5.03 -11.85
C ALA A 95 7.04 4.94 -12.38
N GLU A 96 6.36 3.82 -12.13
CA GLU A 96 4.95 3.64 -12.48
C GLU A 96 4.05 4.55 -11.65
N LEU A 97 4.25 4.61 -10.33
CA LEU A 97 3.47 5.47 -9.45
C LEU A 97 3.59 6.95 -9.82
N LYS A 98 4.78 7.44 -10.15
CA LYS A 98 4.99 8.84 -10.56
C LYS A 98 4.14 9.26 -11.76
N ARG A 99 3.68 8.32 -12.59
CA ARG A 99 2.83 8.60 -13.75
C ARG A 99 1.36 8.76 -13.41
N ILE A 100 0.91 8.24 -12.27
CA ILE A 100 -0.52 8.06 -11.96
C ILE A 100 -0.92 8.48 -10.54
N ALA A 101 0.04 8.84 -9.69
CA ALA A 101 -0.19 9.22 -8.30
C ALA A 101 0.61 10.46 -7.92
N GLY A 102 -0.02 11.33 -7.12
CA GLY A 102 0.64 12.38 -6.37
C GLY A 102 0.89 11.92 -4.94
N TYR A 103 2.05 12.28 -4.38
CA TYR A 103 2.37 12.03 -2.97
C TYR A 103 2.83 13.33 -2.33
N VAL A 104 2.12 13.75 -1.28
CA VAL A 104 2.45 14.94 -0.49
C VAL A 104 2.90 14.46 0.88
N ILE A 105 4.08 14.91 1.29
CA ILE A 105 4.61 14.64 2.62
C ILE A 105 3.96 15.59 3.63
N ALA A 106 3.87 15.15 4.89
CA ALA A 106 3.62 16.09 5.96
C ALA A 106 4.87 16.96 6.14
N ASP A 107 4.70 18.28 6.09
CA ASP A 107 5.70 19.21 6.60
C ASP A 107 5.59 19.21 8.13
N ASP A 108 6.74 19.06 8.81
CA ASP A 108 6.84 19.18 10.27
C ASP A 108 6.71 20.66 10.71
#